data_AF-A0A519RSA6-F1
#
_entry.id   AF-A0A519RSA6-F1
#
_cell.length_a   1.000
_cell.length_b   1.000
_cell.length_c   1.000
_cell.angle_alpha   90.00
_cell.angle_beta   90.00
_cell.angle_gamma   90.00
#
_symmetry.space_group_name_H-M   'P 1'
#
loop_
_entity.id
_entity.type
_entity.pdbx_description
1 polymer ?
#
loop_
_entity_poly.entity_id
_entity_poly.type
_entity_poly.pdbx_seq_one_letter_code
_entity_poly.pdbx_strand_id
1 'polypeptide(L)'
;LPSIPYFRQLLAADAVLLDAHEHYRKQTYRNRCLIRTAQGPRVLTVPVVDGARSEKVRSSELEIDYRQNWMHRHFRTLQTAYNSSPYFEYYADDLQAIYAQKPARLWELNIAMLRLLLRCLRWPLPIELTTEYYTAAHPFLHAAARLVVDKRDFLTPKITLPAPEPDSTSQQPHPQVFGPAFVSGLSVLDLLFRQGPVAGQFL
;
A
#
# COMPACT_ATOMS: atom_id res chain seq x y z
N LEU A 1 0.38 0.73 -3.51
CA LEU A 1 -0.09 1.91 -2.73
C LEU A 1 -0.62 1.41 -1.38
N PRO A 2 0.26 1.15 -0.40
CA PRO A 2 -0.13 0.58 0.88
C PRO A 2 -1.03 1.50 1.71
N SER A 3 -1.80 0.93 2.63
CA SER A 3 -2.75 1.65 3.48
C SER A 3 -2.07 2.31 4.69
N ILE A 4 -2.75 3.25 5.34
CA ILE A 4 -2.28 3.87 6.60
C ILE A 4 -1.96 2.81 7.66
N PRO A 5 -2.81 1.79 7.92
CA PRO A 5 -2.48 0.70 8.83
C PRO A 5 -1.21 -0.08 8.49
N TYR A 6 -0.82 -0.16 7.20
CA TYR A 6 0.44 -0.80 6.79
C TYR A 6 1.64 -0.01 7.34
N PHE A 7 1.67 1.30 7.11
CA PHE A 7 2.76 2.15 7.58
C PHE A 7 2.82 2.24 9.11
N ARG A 8 1.68 2.13 9.80
CA ARG A 8 1.66 2.05 11.26
C ARG A 8 2.38 0.84 11.82
N GLN A 9 2.24 -0.31 11.18
CA GLN A 9 3.00 -1.50 11.60
C GLN A 9 4.50 -1.32 11.45
N LEU A 10 4.94 -0.40 10.58
CA LEU A 10 6.35 -0.13 10.37
C LEU A 10 6.94 0.82 11.42
N LEU A 11 6.12 1.54 12.22
CA LEU A 11 6.60 2.64 13.10
C LEU A 11 7.61 2.19 14.14
N ALA A 12 7.45 0.97 14.63
CA ALA A 12 8.34 0.36 15.61
C ALA A 12 9.41 -0.53 14.98
N ALA A 13 9.50 -0.59 13.66
CA ALA A 13 10.41 -1.49 12.95
C ALA A 13 11.70 -0.77 12.54
N ASP A 14 12.84 -1.43 12.74
CA ASP A 14 14.15 -0.94 12.26
C ASP A 14 14.35 -1.19 10.76
N ALA A 15 13.63 -2.18 10.20
CA ALA A 15 13.64 -2.52 8.79
C ALA A 15 12.34 -3.25 8.41
N VAL A 16 11.99 -3.20 7.12
CA VAL A 16 10.92 -4.03 6.55
C VAL A 16 11.54 -5.14 5.70
N LEU A 17 11.16 -6.38 5.99
CA LEU A 17 11.52 -7.55 5.18
C LEU A 17 10.34 -7.93 4.29
N LEU A 18 10.49 -7.78 2.99
CA LEU A 18 9.46 -8.13 2.00
C LEU A 18 9.68 -9.55 1.48
N ASP A 19 8.63 -10.36 1.53
CA ASP A 19 8.67 -11.74 1.05
C ASP A 19 8.51 -11.80 -0.47
N ALA A 20 9.60 -12.04 -1.19
CA ALA A 20 9.60 -12.18 -2.65
C ALA A 20 9.15 -13.57 -3.11
N HIS A 21 9.15 -14.56 -2.21
CA HIS A 21 8.97 -15.97 -2.51
C HIS A 21 7.59 -16.50 -2.10
N GLU A 22 6.77 -15.69 -1.42
CA GLU A 22 5.37 -16.03 -1.18
C GLU A 22 4.60 -16.20 -2.50
N HIS A 23 3.54 -16.99 -2.45
CA HIS A 23 2.61 -17.10 -3.56
C HIS A 23 1.61 -15.95 -3.54
N TYR A 24 1.22 -15.48 -4.73
CA TYR A 24 0.24 -14.42 -4.84
C TYR A 24 -1.11 -14.83 -4.25
N ARG A 25 -1.68 -13.97 -3.41
CA ARG A 25 -3.01 -14.16 -2.82
C ARG A 25 -4.00 -13.18 -3.42
N LYS A 26 -5.05 -13.69 -4.06
CA LYS A 26 -6.12 -12.87 -4.63
C LYS A 26 -6.89 -12.11 -3.57
N GLN A 27 -7.53 -11.03 -4.02
CA GLN A 27 -8.41 -10.20 -3.18
C GLN A 27 -7.71 -9.66 -1.92
N THR A 28 -6.40 -9.45 -1.99
CA THR A 28 -5.59 -8.85 -0.93
C THR A 28 -5.09 -7.47 -1.34
N TYR A 29 -4.44 -6.77 -0.42
CA TYR A 29 -3.78 -5.49 -0.67
C TYR A 29 -2.49 -5.59 -1.52
N ARG A 30 -2.07 -6.79 -1.95
CA ARG A 30 -0.91 -6.95 -2.86
C ARG A 30 -1.10 -6.20 -4.18
N ASN A 31 -2.33 -6.16 -4.71
CA ASN A 31 -2.65 -5.46 -5.97
C ASN A 31 -3.84 -4.52 -5.85
N ARG A 32 -4.23 -4.14 -4.62
CA ARG A 32 -5.41 -3.29 -4.37
C ARG A 32 -5.12 -2.25 -3.31
N CYS A 33 -5.76 -1.09 -3.42
CA CYS A 33 -5.79 -0.10 -2.35
C CYS A 33 -7.17 0.56 -2.27
N LEU A 34 -7.50 1.09 -1.09
CA LEU A 34 -8.72 1.86 -0.88
C LEU A 34 -8.38 3.35 -0.94
N ILE A 35 -9.18 4.15 -1.63
CA ILE A 35 -9.06 5.62 -1.64
C ILE A 35 -10.40 6.26 -1.30
N ARG A 36 -10.38 7.53 -0.90
CA ARG A 36 -11.60 8.30 -0.68
C ARG A 36 -12.00 9.02 -1.96
N THR A 37 -13.27 8.93 -2.35
CA THR A 37 -13.85 9.70 -3.46
C THR A 37 -15.12 10.41 -3.00
N ALA A 38 -15.64 11.33 -3.82
CA ALA A 38 -16.91 12.01 -3.54
C ALA A 38 -18.09 11.04 -3.35
N GLN A 39 -18.07 9.90 -4.04
CA GLN A 39 -19.09 8.84 -3.93
C GLN A 39 -18.84 7.85 -2.79
N GLY A 40 -17.78 8.04 -2.00
CA GLY A 40 -17.39 7.16 -0.91
C GLY A 40 -16.06 6.44 -1.13
N PRO A 41 -15.73 5.44 -0.29
CA PRO A 41 -14.51 4.66 -0.42
C PRO A 41 -14.53 3.85 -1.72
N ARG A 42 -13.43 3.91 -2.49
CA ARG A 42 -13.30 3.21 -3.77
C ARG A 42 -12.05 2.36 -3.80
N VAL A 43 -12.20 1.11 -4.22
CA VAL A 43 -11.07 0.21 -4.44
C VAL A 43 -10.45 0.51 -5.80
N LEU A 44 -9.14 0.71 -5.81
CA LEU A 44 -8.34 0.68 -7.01
C LEU A 44 -7.58 -0.65 -7.10
N THR A 45 -7.47 -1.21 -8.30
CA THR A 45 -6.86 -2.53 -8.54
C THR A 45 -5.88 -2.47 -9.70
N VAL A 46 -4.67 -2.98 -9.47
CA VAL A 46 -3.70 -3.29 -10.53
C VAL A 46 -4.05 -4.67 -11.08
N PRO A 47 -4.46 -4.78 -12.36
CA PRO A 47 -4.78 -6.06 -12.96
C PRO A 47 -3.50 -6.87 -13.21
N VAL A 48 -3.62 -8.18 -13.08
CA VAL A 48 -2.50 -9.12 -13.21
C VAL A 48 -2.88 -10.22 -14.20
N VAL A 49 -1.90 -10.74 -14.93
CA VAL A 49 -2.09 -11.82 -15.92
C VAL A 49 -2.58 -13.08 -15.20
N ASP A 50 -3.49 -13.81 -15.84
CA ASP A 50 -4.06 -15.07 -15.35
C ASP A 50 -4.59 -15.00 -13.92
N GLY A 51 -5.26 -13.89 -13.59
CA GLY A 51 -5.67 -13.56 -12.23
C GLY A 51 -6.35 -14.67 -11.44
N ALA A 52 -7.07 -15.63 -12.07
CA ALA A 52 -7.68 -16.82 -11.46
C ALA A 52 -6.68 -17.97 -11.17
N ARG A 53 -5.63 -18.13 -11.98
CA ARG A 53 -4.62 -19.20 -11.88
C ARG A 53 -3.32 -18.74 -11.22
N SER A 54 -3.20 -17.44 -10.94
CA SER A 54 -2.01 -16.80 -10.38
C SER A 54 -1.72 -17.13 -8.92
N GLU A 55 -2.59 -17.85 -8.21
CA GLU A 55 -2.33 -18.27 -6.81
C GLU A 55 -1.16 -19.24 -6.65
N LYS A 56 -0.69 -19.84 -7.76
CA LYS A 56 0.51 -20.67 -7.80
C LYS A 56 1.75 -19.92 -8.26
N VAL A 57 1.61 -18.64 -8.61
CA VAL A 57 2.73 -17.80 -9.08
C VAL A 57 3.33 -17.07 -7.89
N ARG A 58 4.65 -16.98 -7.84
CA ARG A 58 5.35 -16.20 -6.81
C ARG A 58 5.02 -14.73 -6.96
N SER A 59 4.86 -14.01 -5.85
CA SER A 59 4.55 -12.57 -5.86
C SER A 59 5.56 -11.75 -6.66
N SER A 60 6.84 -12.15 -6.67
CA SER A 60 7.93 -11.53 -7.44
C SER A 60 7.88 -11.79 -8.95
N GLU A 61 7.12 -12.78 -9.41
CA GLU A 61 7.01 -13.20 -10.81
C GLU A 61 5.69 -12.76 -11.45
N LEU A 62 4.77 -12.20 -10.66
CA LEU A 62 3.43 -11.86 -11.12
C LEU A 62 3.45 -10.67 -12.09
N GLU A 63 3.03 -10.92 -13.34
CA GLU A 63 2.98 -9.92 -14.40
C GLU A 63 1.74 -9.04 -14.34
N ILE A 64 1.91 -7.76 -14.67
CA ILE A 64 0.81 -6.79 -14.78
C ILE A 64 0.10 -6.94 -16.12
N ASP A 65 -1.23 -6.96 -16.10
CA ASP A 65 -2.03 -7.03 -17.33
C ASP A 65 -2.26 -5.63 -17.95
N TYR A 66 -1.39 -5.28 -18.89
CA TYR A 66 -1.46 -4.01 -19.64
C TYR A 66 -2.46 -3.99 -20.80
N ARG A 67 -3.17 -5.10 -21.07
CA ARG A 67 -4.31 -5.09 -22.04
C ARG A 67 -5.42 -4.17 -21.55
N GLN A 68 -5.48 -3.94 -20.25
CA GLN A 68 -6.40 -3.00 -19.61
C GLN A 68 -5.75 -1.64 -19.46
N ASN A 69 -6.49 -0.58 -19.74
CA ASN A 69 -6.03 0.80 -19.51
C ASN A 69 -6.12 1.19 -18.01
N TRP A 70 -5.55 0.37 -17.14
CA TRP A 70 -5.66 0.53 -15.69
C TRP A 70 -4.88 1.74 -15.20
N MET A 71 -3.67 2.02 -15.72
CA MET A 71 -2.85 3.17 -15.28
C MET A 71 -3.59 4.50 -15.46
N HIS A 72 -4.17 4.72 -16.64
CA HIS A 72 -4.95 5.92 -16.91
C HIS A 72 -6.17 6.00 -15.99
N ARG A 73 -6.91 4.89 -15.81
CA ARG A 73 -8.05 4.85 -14.87
C ARG A 73 -7.62 5.12 -13.43
N HIS A 74 -6.50 4.56 -12.99
CA HIS A 74 -5.92 4.73 -11.66
C HIS A 74 -5.61 6.21 -11.42
N PHE A 75 -4.79 6.79 -12.30
CA PHE A 75 -4.32 8.16 -12.16
C PHE A 75 -5.47 9.17 -12.26
N ARG A 76 -6.37 8.99 -13.24
CA ARG A 76 -7.57 9.84 -13.35
C ARG A 76 -8.44 9.77 -12.10
N THR A 77 -8.61 8.59 -11.51
CA THR A 77 -9.39 8.46 -10.28
C THR A 77 -8.70 9.16 -9.11
N LEU A 78 -7.37 9.04 -8.98
CA LEU A 78 -6.61 9.78 -7.97
C LEU A 78 -6.73 11.29 -8.18
N GLN A 79 -6.60 11.77 -9.43
CA GLN A 79 -6.76 13.18 -9.76
C GLN A 79 -8.16 13.67 -9.40
N THR A 80 -9.23 13.00 -9.85
CA THR A 80 -10.60 13.41 -9.48
C THR A 80 -10.83 13.38 -7.96
N ALA A 81 -10.23 12.43 -7.24
CA ALA A 81 -10.37 12.33 -5.80
C ALA A 81 -9.59 13.40 -5.03
N TYR A 82 -8.39 13.75 -5.49
CA TYR A 82 -7.42 14.47 -4.67
C TYR A 82 -6.97 15.80 -5.26
N ASN A 83 -7.42 16.21 -6.44
CA ASN A 83 -6.98 17.46 -7.09
C ASN A 83 -7.19 18.73 -6.23
N SER A 84 -8.18 18.72 -5.34
CA SER A 84 -8.42 19.82 -4.39
C SER A 84 -7.60 19.73 -3.09
N SER A 85 -6.75 18.71 -2.95
CA SER A 85 -5.92 18.50 -1.76
C SER A 85 -4.66 19.36 -1.86
N PRO A 86 -4.21 19.99 -0.76
CA PRO A 86 -3.12 20.97 -0.79
C PRO A 86 -1.81 20.47 -1.40
N TYR A 87 -1.52 19.17 -1.29
CA TYR A 87 -0.26 18.58 -1.75
C TYR A 87 -0.42 17.58 -2.91
N PHE A 88 -1.59 17.51 -3.56
CA PHE A 88 -1.75 16.57 -4.66
C PHE A 88 -0.79 16.86 -5.81
N GLU A 89 -0.76 18.09 -6.31
CA GLU A 89 0.10 18.48 -7.44
C GLU A 89 1.59 18.25 -7.13
N TYR A 90 2.00 18.47 -5.87
CA TYR A 90 3.38 18.27 -5.42
C TYR A 90 3.87 16.82 -5.58
N TYR A 91 3.00 15.82 -5.39
CA TYR A 91 3.36 14.40 -5.46
C TYR A 91 2.85 13.69 -6.73
N ALA A 92 1.98 14.33 -7.51
CA ALA A 92 1.33 13.72 -8.66
C ALA A 92 2.34 13.31 -9.74
N ASP A 93 3.33 14.16 -10.01
CA ASP A 93 4.35 13.93 -11.03
C ASP A 93 5.23 12.71 -10.70
N ASP A 94 5.63 12.55 -9.44
CA ASP A 94 6.40 11.39 -8.98
C ASP A 94 5.61 10.08 -9.15
N LEU A 95 4.32 10.10 -8.81
CA LEU A 95 3.44 8.94 -9.01
C LEU A 95 3.27 8.62 -10.49
N GLN A 96 3.11 9.65 -11.33
CA GLN A 96 2.99 9.50 -12.77
C GLN A 96 4.27 8.95 -13.39
N ALA A 97 5.44 9.40 -12.93
CA ALA A 97 6.74 8.91 -13.38
C ALA A 97 6.90 7.40 -13.12
N ILE A 98 6.43 6.89 -11.97
CA ILE A 98 6.44 5.43 -11.71
C ILE A 98 5.48 4.70 -12.65
N TYR A 99 4.27 5.22 -12.90
CA TYR A 99 3.36 4.60 -13.86
C TYR A 99 3.94 4.61 -15.28
N ALA A 100 4.62 5.69 -15.68
CA ALA A 100 5.20 5.85 -17.01
C ALA A 100 6.33 4.84 -17.29
N GLN A 101 7.04 4.36 -16.26
CA GLN A 101 8.03 3.28 -16.39
C GLN A 101 7.42 1.95 -16.84
N LYS A 102 6.10 1.77 -16.69
CA LYS A 102 5.36 0.53 -17.02
C LYS A 102 6.07 -0.75 -16.52
N PRO A 103 6.24 -0.91 -15.19
CA PRO A 103 6.91 -2.10 -14.64
C PRO A 103 6.26 -3.39 -15.14
N ALA A 104 7.06 -4.37 -15.55
CA ALA A 104 6.51 -5.62 -16.08
C ALA A 104 5.80 -6.42 -14.98
N ARG A 105 6.35 -6.36 -13.75
CA ARG A 105 5.92 -7.15 -12.60
C ARG A 105 5.26 -6.29 -11.53
N LEU A 106 4.23 -6.85 -10.88
CA LEU A 106 3.54 -6.21 -9.76
C LEU A 106 4.51 -5.88 -8.62
N TRP A 107 5.49 -6.76 -8.38
CA TRP A 107 6.53 -6.60 -7.39
C TRP A 107 7.36 -5.33 -7.59
N GLU A 108 7.81 -5.08 -8.82
CA GLU A 108 8.60 -3.90 -9.18
C GLU A 108 7.80 -2.61 -8.95
N LEU A 109 6.53 -2.60 -9.38
CA LEU A 109 5.62 -1.49 -9.12
C LEU A 109 5.44 -1.24 -7.62
N ASN A 110 5.21 -2.30 -6.84
CA ASN A 110 4.99 -2.18 -5.40
C ASN A 110 6.22 -1.67 -4.66
N ILE A 111 7.42 -2.14 -5.01
CA ILE A 111 8.68 -1.64 -4.43
C ILE A 111 8.89 -0.17 -4.82
N ALA A 112 8.69 0.19 -6.08
CA ALA A 112 8.85 1.58 -6.53
C ALA A 112 7.89 2.52 -5.77
N MET A 113 6.63 2.10 -5.61
CA MET A 113 5.62 2.83 -4.85
C MET A 113 5.98 2.92 -3.36
N LEU A 114 6.41 1.83 -2.73
CA LEU A 114 6.81 1.84 -1.32
C LEU A 114 8.00 2.78 -1.08
N ARG A 115 9.02 2.71 -1.93
CA ARG A 115 10.19 3.60 -1.86
C ARG A 115 9.80 5.06 -2.02
N LEU A 116 8.92 5.39 -2.97
CA LEU A 116 8.40 6.75 -3.12
C LEU A 116 7.71 7.20 -1.84
N LEU A 117 6.80 6.39 -1.30
CA LEU A 117 6.03 6.74 -0.11
C LEU A 117 6.91 6.94 1.13
N LEU A 118 7.91 6.06 1.34
CA LEU A 118 8.88 6.23 2.42
C LEU A 118 9.68 7.53 2.28
N ARG A 119 10.10 7.90 1.05
CA ARG A 119 10.75 9.19 0.79
C ARG A 119 9.81 10.36 1.09
N CYS A 120 8.56 10.32 0.63
CA CYS A 120 7.58 11.38 0.88
C CYS A 120 7.27 11.55 2.37
N LEU A 121 7.24 10.44 3.12
CA LEU A 121 7.07 10.42 4.58
C LEU A 121 8.36 10.79 5.34
N ARG A 122 9.48 11.02 4.63
CA ARG A 122 10.81 11.28 5.21
C ARG A 122 11.26 10.20 6.19
N TRP A 123 10.93 8.95 5.87
CA TRP A 123 11.20 7.81 6.71
C TRP A 123 12.26 6.91 6.06
N PRO A 124 13.52 6.92 6.54
CA PRO A 124 14.59 6.12 5.98
C PRO A 124 14.53 4.67 6.46
N LEU A 125 13.37 4.01 6.31
CA LEU A 125 13.21 2.60 6.67
C LEU A 125 13.91 1.70 5.63
N PRO A 126 14.91 0.90 6.03
CA PRO A 126 15.54 -0.08 5.14
C PRO A 126 14.52 -1.09 4.63
N ILE A 127 14.55 -1.35 3.32
CA ILE A 127 13.78 -2.42 2.67
C ILE A 127 14.73 -3.56 2.36
N GLU A 128 14.51 -4.69 3.02
CA GLU A 128 15.19 -5.95 2.76
C GLU A 128 14.25 -6.91 2.04
N LEU A 129 14.80 -7.83 1.26
CA LEU A 129 14.04 -8.84 0.54
C LEU A 129 14.43 -10.21 1.06
N THR A 130 13.47 -11.12 1.17
CA THR A 130 13.77 -12.51 1.49
C THR A 130 14.56 -13.16 0.35
N THR A 131 15.46 -14.07 0.70
CA THR A 131 16.24 -14.89 -0.26
C THR A 131 15.56 -16.22 -0.56
N GLU A 132 14.58 -16.61 0.27
CA GLU A 132 13.76 -17.79 0.15
C GLU A 132 12.41 -17.58 0.83
N TYR A 133 11.53 -18.59 0.78
CA TYR A 133 10.25 -18.54 1.49
C TYR A 133 10.42 -18.98 2.94
N TYR A 134 10.17 -18.06 3.88
CA TYR A 134 10.21 -18.37 5.31
C TYR A 134 8.84 -18.83 5.82
N THR A 135 8.76 -20.09 6.25
CA THR A 135 7.59 -20.60 7.01
C THR A 135 7.59 -20.04 8.42
N ALA A 136 6.46 -20.10 9.13
CA ALA A 136 6.36 -19.58 10.50
C ALA A 136 7.36 -20.24 11.48
N ALA A 137 7.81 -21.46 11.20
CA ALA A 137 8.80 -22.19 11.99
C ALA A 137 10.25 -21.97 11.50
N HIS A 138 10.48 -21.11 10.51
CA HIS A 138 11.80 -20.96 9.91
C HIS A 138 12.81 -20.35 10.91
N PRO A 139 14.00 -20.96 11.11
CA PRO A 139 14.96 -20.53 12.13
C PRO A 139 15.37 -19.06 12.03
N PHE A 140 15.44 -18.52 10.80
CA PHE A 140 15.72 -17.10 10.55
C PHE A 140 14.75 -16.15 11.29
N LEU A 141 13.47 -16.51 11.40
CA LEU A 141 12.47 -15.67 12.06
C LEU A 141 12.59 -15.68 13.60
N HIS A 142 13.27 -16.69 14.16
CA HIS A 142 13.41 -16.92 15.60
C HIS A 142 14.85 -16.71 16.10
N ALA A 143 15.74 -16.20 15.25
CA ALA A 143 17.13 -15.99 15.61
C ALA A 143 17.25 -14.91 16.71
N ALA A 144 17.93 -15.22 17.80
CA ALA A 144 18.07 -14.30 18.95
C ALA A 144 18.68 -12.93 18.59
N ALA A 145 19.46 -12.87 17.50
CA ALA A 145 20.07 -11.63 17.00
C ALA A 145 19.07 -10.70 16.27
N ARG A 146 17.89 -11.19 15.86
CA ARG A 146 16.90 -10.41 15.11
C ARG A 146 15.48 -10.86 15.42
N LEU A 147 14.69 -9.98 16.03
CA LEU A 147 13.26 -10.20 16.19
C LEU A 147 12.54 -9.90 14.87
N VAL A 148 12.08 -10.95 14.17
CA VAL A 148 11.25 -10.78 12.96
C VAL A 148 9.80 -11.06 13.32
N VAL A 149 8.95 -10.03 13.22
CA VAL A 149 7.51 -10.17 13.44
C VAL A 149 6.81 -10.37 12.10
N ASP A 150 6.22 -11.55 11.89
CA ASP A 150 5.48 -11.83 10.65
C ASP A 150 4.17 -11.04 10.60
N LYS A 151 4.04 -10.17 9.58
CA LYS A 151 2.86 -9.33 9.32
C LYS A 151 2.26 -9.55 7.94
N ARG A 152 2.65 -10.62 7.21
CA ARG A 152 2.22 -10.88 5.81
C ARG A 152 0.70 -10.93 5.63
N ASP A 153 -0.01 -11.37 6.67
CA ASP A 153 -1.47 -11.55 6.66
C ASP A 153 -2.22 -10.64 7.64
N PHE A 154 -1.52 -9.67 8.24
CA PHE A 154 -2.11 -8.75 9.20
C PHE A 154 -3.21 -7.86 8.58
N LEU A 155 -3.07 -7.52 7.30
CA LEU A 155 -4.04 -6.69 6.57
C LEU A 155 -4.79 -7.51 5.52
N THR A 156 -6.10 -7.68 5.73
CA THR A 156 -6.98 -8.35 4.77
C THR A 156 -8.15 -7.44 4.38
N PRO A 157 -8.50 -7.32 3.08
CA PRO A 157 -9.63 -6.49 2.63
C PRO A 157 -11.02 -6.97 3.10
N LYS A 158 -11.11 -8.19 3.68
CA LYS A 158 -12.37 -8.84 4.11
C LYS A 158 -12.81 -8.45 5.53
N ILE A 159 -12.25 -7.41 6.15
CA ILE A 159 -12.76 -6.94 7.44
C ILE A 159 -14.10 -6.23 7.18
N THR A 160 -15.19 -6.96 7.37
CA THR A 160 -16.49 -6.39 7.74
C THR A 160 -16.28 -5.78 9.12
N LEU A 161 -16.12 -4.46 9.18
CA LEU A 161 -16.12 -3.73 10.45
C LEU A 161 -17.40 -4.08 11.21
N PRO A 162 -17.36 -4.54 12.49
CA PRO A 162 -18.40 -4.10 13.40
C PRO A 162 -18.26 -2.58 13.54
N ALA A 163 -19.40 -1.90 13.63
CA ALA A 163 -19.58 -0.46 13.53
C ALA A 163 -18.90 0.37 14.66
N PRO A 164 -19.32 1.63 14.80
CA PRO A 164 -18.56 2.85 14.59
C PRO A 164 -17.66 3.18 15.78
N GLU A 165 -16.39 2.80 15.72
CA GLU A 165 -15.37 3.41 16.58
C GLU A 165 -14.61 4.43 15.71
N PRO A 166 -14.38 5.67 16.18
CA PRO A 166 -13.53 6.63 15.48
C PRO A 166 -12.12 6.07 15.48
N ASP A 167 -11.79 5.33 14.42
CA ASP A 167 -10.47 4.82 14.06
C ASP A 167 -9.47 4.74 15.23
N SER A 168 -9.60 3.72 16.09
CA SER A 168 -8.60 3.41 17.14
C SER A 168 -7.21 3.06 16.55
N THR A 169 -7.08 3.08 15.23
CA THR A 169 -5.86 2.84 14.47
C THR A 169 -5.30 4.07 13.77
N SER A 170 -5.73 5.29 14.11
CA SER A 170 -4.94 6.51 13.87
C SER A 170 -4.56 7.08 15.24
N GLN A 171 -3.34 7.61 15.42
CA GLN A 171 -3.06 8.32 16.69
C GLN A 171 -3.90 9.60 16.74
N GLN A 172 -4.24 10.14 15.57
CA GLN A 172 -5.14 11.27 15.39
C GLN A 172 -5.89 11.15 14.05
N PRO A 173 -7.24 11.28 14.04
CA PRO A 173 -7.98 11.45 12.80
C PRO A 173 -7.45 12.68 12.05
N HIS A 174 -7.18 12.52 10.76
CA HIS A 174 -6.82 13.64 9.89
C HIS A 174 -8.03 14.05 9.03
N PRO A 175 -8.14 15.33 8.64
CA PRO A 175 -9.23 15.78 7.79
C PRO A 175 -9.10 15.16 6.39
N GLN A 176 -10.06 14.32 6.01
CA GLN A 176 -10.15 13.71 4.67
C GLN A 176 -10.81 14.67 3.67
N VAL A 177 -10.59 14.48 2.37
CA VAL A 177 -11.09 15.39 1.32
C VAL A 177 -12.63 15.44 1.29
N PHE A 178 -13.29 14.30 1.49
CA PHE A 178 -14.73 14.17 1.29
C PHE A 178 -15.46 13.65 2.52
N GLY A 179 -16.57 14.32 2.83
CA GLY A 179 -17.58 13.89 3.80
C GLY A 179 -17.18 14.14 5.25
N PRO A 180 -18.17 14.18 6.16
CA PRO A 180 -17.94 14.45 7.58
C PRO A 180 -17.41 13.22 8.35
N ALA A 181 -17.66 12.01 7.83
CA ALA A 181 -17.25 10.77 8.46
C ALA A 181 -15.86 10.33 7.99
N PHE A 182 -14.99 10.04 8.95
CA PHE A 182 -13.67 9.49 8.71
C PHE A 182 -13.76 8.04 8.18
N VAL A 183 -12.95 7.72 7.16
CA VAL A 183 -12.85 6.36 6.60
C VAL A 183 -11.49 5.77 6.92
N SER A 184 -11.45 4.66 7.65
CA SER A 184 -10.22 3.94 7.97
C SER A 184 -9.74 3.05 6.81
N GLY A 185 -8.48 2.62 6.88
CA GLY A 185 -7.91 1.67 5.92
C GLY A 185 -7.61 2.23 4.52
N LEU A 186 -7.70 3.55 4.35
CA LEU A 186 -7.32 4.23 3.10
C LEU A 186 -5.82 4.09 2.82
N SER A 187 -5.46 4.22 1.54
CA SER A 187 -4.09 4.43 1.09
C SER A 187 -3.46 5.60 1.82
N VAL A 188 -2.17 5.48 2.17
CA VAL A 188 -1.42 6.59 2.78
C VAL A 188 -1.37 7.84 1.90
N LEU A 189 -1.68 7.71 0.61
CA LEU A 189 -1.86 8.85 -0.30
C LEU A 189 -2.90 9.85 0.20
N ASP A 190 -3.99 9.39 0.83
CA ASP A 190 -5.03 10.27 1.38
C ASP A 190 -4.42 11.23 2.42
N LEU A 191 -3.62 10.66 3.32
CA LEU A 191 -2.89 11.40 4.34
C LEU A 191 -1.81 12.31 3.74
N LEU A 192 -1.01 11.79 2.81
CA LEU A 192 0.07 12.55 2.15
C LEU A 192 -0.46 13.75 1.36
N PHE A 193 -1.51 13.59 0.57
CA PHE A 193 -2.06 14.70 -0.22
C PHE A 193 -2.70 15.78 0.66
N ARG A 194 -3.11 15.44 1.90
CA ARG A 194 -3.68 16.39 2.86
C ARG A 194 -2.63 17.06 3.74
N GLN A 195 -1.69 16.29 4.27
CA GLN A 195 -0.74 16.76 5.29
C GLN A 195 0.67 17.01 4.74
N GLY A 196 0.98 16.53 3.54
CA GLY A 196 2.26 16.77 2.91
C GLY A 196 3.44 16.26 3.76
N PRO A 197 4.49 17.09 3.95
CA PRO A 197 5.68 16.69 4.70
C PRO A 197 5.45 16.28 6.16
N VAL A 198 4.35 16.72 6.79
CA VAL A 198 4.03 16.37 8.19
C VAL A 198 3.15 15.13 8.32
N ALA A 199 2.78 14.48 7.20
CA ALA A 199 1.98 13.26 7.18
C ALA A 199 2.50 12.17 8.13
N GLY A 200 3.82 12.02 8.26
CA GLY A 200 4.43 11.04 9.17
C GLY A 200 4.05 11.21 10.64
N GLN A 201 3.62 12.39 11.08
CA GLN A 201 3.19 12.65 12.46
C GLN A 201 1.81 12.08 12.79
N PHE A 202 1.02 11.72 11.79
CA PHE A 202 -0.32 11.15 11.94
C PHE A 202 -0.34 9.62 11.89
N LEU A 203 0.79 9.01 11.54
CA LEU A 203 0.96 7.56 11.52
C LEU A 203 1.04 7.04 12.95
#